data_AF-A0AAV8GYI3-F1
#
_entry.id   AF-A0AAV8GYI3-F1
#
_cell.length_a   1.000
_cell.length_b   1.000
_cell.length_c   1.000
_cell.angle_alpha   90.00
_cell.angle_beta   90.00
_cell.angle_gamma   90.00
#
_symmetry.space_group_name_H-M   'P 1'
#
loop_
_entity.id
_entity.type
_entity.pdbx_description
1 polymer ?
#
loop_
_entity_poly.entity_id
_entity_poly.type
_entity_poly.pdbx_seq_one_letter_code
_entity_poly.pdbx_strand_id
1 'polypeptide(L)'
;MFNSSIKMASPSLRTSTLLILSATLAFLATSSLADNVLYSGDTMYGGQSLVYGNYRLTMQADCNLVLYDNGRAVWSSNTYNQGNSCTLRMQTDGNLVIYDGSNRPVWASNTSRQQGNYVLVLQRDRNVVIYGGAIWGAGSNAVGTAPVIISGNSTQPAVVAGDGITMVTGK
;
A
#
# COMPACT_ATOMS: atom_id res chain seq x y z
N MET A 1 -19.82 87.44 -2.80
CA MET A 1 -19.27 86.74 -1.62
C MET A 1 -19.24 85.26 -1.95
N PHE A 2 -18.07 84.63 -1.73
CA PHE A 2 -17.69 83.21 -1.87
C PHE A 2 -17.79 82.57 -3.27
N ASN A 3 -16.91 81.67 -3.72
CA ASN A 3 -15.51 81.32 -3.45
C ASN A 3 -15.15 80.20 -4.46
N SER A 4 -13.89 80.18 -4.94
CA SER A 4 -13.08 78.99 -5.32
C SER A 4 -13.46 78.08 -6.52
N SER A 5 -12.66 78.23 -7.58
CA SER A 5 -11.76 77.25 -8.24
C SER A 5 -12.09 75.75 -8.41
N ILE A 6 -11.59 75.21 -9.54
CA ILE A 6 -10.97 73.87 -9.82
C ILE A 6 -11.68 73.15 -10.99
N LYS A 7 -11.11 73.15 -12.21
CA LYS A 7 -10.02 72.34 -12.82
C LYS A 7 -10.54 71.04 -13.48
N MET A 8 -10.34 70.97 -14.80
CA MET A 8 -10.62 69.83 -15.68
C MET A 8 -9.89 68.56 -15.22
N ALA A 9 -10.58 67.41 -15.29
CA ALA A 9 -9.99 66.08 -15.32
C ALA A 9 -10.72 65.20 -16.35
N SER A 10 -9.92 64.46 -17.12
CA SER A 10 -10.19 63.62 -18.29
C SER A 10 -11.08 62.38 -18.04
N PRO A 11 -11.64 61.74 -19.09
CA PRO A 11 -12.51 60.57 -18.95
C PRO A 11 -11.72 59.28 -18.79
N SER A 12 -12.22 58.35 -17.97
CA SER A 12 -12.25 56.91 -18.29
C SER A 12 -12.90 56.12 -17.15
N LEU A 13 -14.16 55.71 -17.32
CA LEU A 13 -14.66 54.56 -16.57
C LEU A 13 -14.11 53.31 -17.24
N ARG A 14 -13.03 52.76 -16.65
CA ARG A 14 -12.60 51.39 -16.92
C ARG A 14 -13.60 50.45 -16.24
N THR A 15 -14.56 49.93 -16.99
CA THR A 15 -15.35 48.76 -16.60
C THR A 15 -14.91 47.58 -17.45
N SER A 16 -13.85 46.88 -17.03
CA SER A 16 -13.50 45.57 -17.57
C SER A 16 -13.68 44.51 -16.48
N THR A 17 -14.86 43.90 -16.53
CA THR A 17 -15.20 42.52 -16.16
C THR A 17 -14.17 41.75 -15.33
N LEU A 18 -14.57 41.47 -14.09
CA LEU A 18 -13.95 40.50 -13.19
C LEU A 18 -13.94 39.12 -13.87
N LEU A 19 -12.77 38.62 -14.25
CA LEU A 19 -12.59 37.22 -14.64
C LEU A 19 -12.82 36.36 -13.39
N ILE A 20 -13.99 35.75 -13.27
CA ILE A 20 -14.20 34.63 -12.35
C ILE A 20 -13.36 33.48 -12.92
N LEU A 21 -12.17 33.29 -12.39
CA LEU A 21 -11.36 32.11 -12.69
C LEU A 21 -12.11 30.92 -12.07
N SER A 22 -12.90 30.23 -12.88
CA SER A 22 -13.62 29.04 -12.45
C SER A 22 -12.62 28.00 -11.97
N ALA A 23 -12.58 27.79 -10.65
CA ALA A 23 -11.85 26.70 -10.04
C ALA A 23 -12.57 25.39 -10.37
N THR A 24 -12.28 24.80 -11.52
CA THR A 24 -12.52 23.37 -11.71
C THR A 24 -11.28 22.64 -11.18
N LEU A 25 -11.22 22.47 -9.86
CA LEU A 25 -10.38 21.43 -9.28
C LEU A 25 -11.04 20.10 -9.68
N ALA A 26 -10.58 19.52 -10.78
CA ALA A 26 -10.90 18.15 -11.10
C ALA A 26 -10.34 17.30 -9.96
N PHE A 27 -11.21 16.91 -9.02
CA PHE A 27 -10.91 15.84 -8.09
C PHE A 27 -10.79 14.60 -8.98
N LEU A 28 -9.58 14.30 -9.45
CA LEU A 28 -9.27 12.94 -9.83
C LEU A 28 -9.51 12.16 -8.54
N ALA A 29 -10.67 11.51 -8.45
CA ALA A 29 -10.82 10.39 -7.56
C ALA A 29 -9.75 9.42 -8.03
N THR A 30 -8.55 9.54 -7.46
CA THR A 30 -7.63 8.44 -7.44
C THR A 30 -8.46 7.37 -6.75
N SER A 31 -8.95 6.42 -7.53
CA SER A 31 -9.25 5.12 -6.97
C SER A 31 -7.94 4.75 -6.28
N SER A 32 -7.88 4.99 -4.97
CA SER A 32 -6.92 4.32 -4.11
C SER A 32 -7.16 2.87 -4.49
N LEU A 33 -6.25 2.33 -5.31
CA LEU A 33 -6.21 0.91 -5.54
C LEU A 33 -5.97 0.41 -4.13
N ALA A 34 -7.05 0.02 -3.46
CA ALA A 34 -6.94 -0.51 -2.13
C ALA A 34 -6.00 -1.70 -2.28
N ASP A 35 -4.80 -1.55 -1.72
CA ASP A 35 -3.69 -2.46 -2.03
C ASP A 35 -4.13 -3.87 -1.69
N ASN A 36 -3.82 -4.83 -2.56
CA ASN A 36 -4.04 -6.24 -2.24
C ASN A 36 -2.85 -6.85 -1.48
N VAL A 37 -1.93 -5.99 -1.03
CA VAL A 37 -0.61 -6.36 -0.50
C VAL A 37 -0.30 -5.54 0.75
N LEU A 38 0.32 -6.18 1.75
CA LEU A 38 0.93 -5.54 2.92
C LEU A 38 2.39 -6.00 3.05
N TYR A 39 3.36 -5.08 2.98
CA TYR A 39 4.77 -5.44 3.05
C TYR A 39 5.24 -5.60 4.50
N SER A 40 6.30 -6.36 4.70
CA SER A 40 7.00 -6.42 5.98
C SER A 40 7.42 -5.03 6.44
N GLY A 41 7.06 -4.65 7.65
CA GLY A 41 7.22 -3.30 8.20
C GLY A 41 5.92 -2.50 8.21
N ASP A 42 5.01 -2.77 7.28
CA ASP A 42 3.75 -2.05 7.15
C ASP A 42 2.76 -2.44 8.25
N THR A 43 1.85 -1.50 8.49
CA THR A 43 0.77 -1.64 9.47
C THR A 43 -0.55 -1.28 8.82
N MET A 44 -1.55 -2.13 9.02
CA MET A 44 -2.94 -1.86 8.67
C MET A 44 -3.71 -1.54 9.96
N TYR A 45 -4.25 -0.34 10.02
CA TYR A 45 -5.02 0.17 11.16
C TYR A 45 -6.46 -0.32 11.14
N GLY A 46 -7.13 -0.28 12.30
CA GLY A 46 -8.56 -0.56 12.41
C GLY A 46 -9.39 0.22 11.38
N GLY A 47 -10.26 -0.49 10.66
CA GLY A 47 -11.08 -0.01 9.56
C GLY A 47 -10.46 -0.14 8.16
N GLN A 48 -9.15 -0.36 8.06
CA GLN A 48 -8.48 -0.51 6.76
C GLN A 48 -8.61 -1.94 6.21
N SER A 49 -8.36 -2.11 4.91
CA SER A 49 -8.49 -3.41 4.25
C SER A 49 -7.47 -3.58 3.12
N LEU A 50 -7.03 -4.82 2.90
CA LEU A 50 -6.56 -5.23 1.58
C LEU A 50 -7.76 -5.58 0.71
N VAL A 51 -7.68 -5.31 -0.60
CA VAL A 51 -8.80 -5.55 -1.53
C VAL A 51 -8.32 -6.18 -2.83
N TYR A 52 -9.00 -7.25 -3.26
CA TYR A 52 -8.80 -7.83 -4.59
C TYR A 52 -10.16 -8.22 -5.19
N GLY A 53 -10.62 -7.49 -6.20
CA GLY A 53 -11.97 -7.67 -6.73
C GLY A 53 -13.02 -7.50 -5.64
N ASN A 54 -13.82 -8.55 -5.40
CA ASN A 54 -14.86 -8.57 -4.36
C ASN A 54 -14.38 -9.12 -3.01
N TYR A 55 -13.10 -9.50 -2.90
CA TYR A 55 -12.51 -9.98 -1.67
C TYR A 55 -11.92 -8.83 -0.88
N ARG A 56 -12.11 -8.85 0.44
CA ARG A 56 -11.56 -7.84 1.34
C ARG A 56 -11.02 -8.50 2.60
N LEU A 57 -9.76 -8.28 2.94
CA LEU A 57 -9.20 -8.64 4.24
C LEU A 57 -9.17 -7.37 5.10
N THR A 58 -10.01 -7.29 6.13
CA THR A 58 -10.23 -6.07 6.92
C THR A 58 -9.76 -6.27 8.35
N MET A 59 -8.87 -5.40 8.82
CA MET A 59 -8.61 -5.23 10.25
C MET A 59 -9.75 -4.39 10.83
N GLN A 60 -10.71 -5.00 11.49
CA GLN A 60 -11.88 -4.29 12.01
C GLN A 60 -11.56 -3.46 13.26
N ALA A 61 -12.39 -2.45 13.54
CA ALA A 61 -12.24 -1.58 14.70
C ALA A 61 -12.45 -2.30 16.05
N ASP A 62 -13.15 -3.45 16.04
CA ASP A 62 -13.39 -4.31 17.18
C ASP A 62 -12.26 -5.32 17.43
N CYS A 63 -11.10 -5.14 16.79
CA CYS A 63 -9.94 -6.02 16.89
C CYS A 63 -10.06 -7.39 16.21
N ASN A 64 -11.07 -7.60 15.35
CA ASN A 64 -11.17 -8.81 14.55
C ASN A 64 -10.54 -8.61 13.15
N LEU A 65 -9.69 -9.54 12.70
CA LEU A 65 -9.23 -9.58 11.32
C LEU A 65 -10.16 -10.51 10.54
N VAL A 66 -10.82 -9.99 9.51
CA VAL A 66 -11.87 -10.74 8.79
C VAL A 66 -11.65 -10.70 7.29
N LEU A 67 -11.71 -11.87 6.66
CA LEU A 67 -11.76 -12.02 5.22
C LEU A 67 -13.22 -12.09 4.76
N TYR A 68 -13.57 -11.21 3.82
CA TYR A 68 -14.88 -11.10 3.20
C TYR A 68 -14.85 -11.52 1.73
N ASP A 69 -15.95 -12.11 1.30
CA ASP A 69 -16.28 -12.43 -0.09
C ASP A 69 -17.65 -11.83 -0.41
N ASN A 70 -17.69 -10.80 -1.26
CA ASN A 70 -18.94 -10.07 -1.57
C ASN A 70 -19.69 -9.61 -0.31
N GLY A 71 -18.94 -9.14 0.71
CA GLY A 71 -19.49 -8.68 1.99
C GLY A 71 -19.86 -9.79 2.98
N ARG A 72 -19.76 -11.08 2.60
CA ARG A 72 -19.94 -12.21 3.53
C ARG A 72 -18.62 -12.60 4.16
N ALA A 73 -18.57 -12.68 5.49
CA ALA A 73 -17.39 -13.17 6.20
C ALA A 73 -17.17 -14.66 5.87
N VAL A 74 -15.96 -15.01 5.43
CA VAL A 74 -15.56 -16.39 5.08
C VAL A 74 -14.45 -16.94 5.99
N TRP A 75 -13.69 -16.06 6.64
CA TRP A 75 -12.70 -16.42 7.66
C TRP A 75 -12.50 -15.26 8.64
N SER A 76 -12.17 -15.55 9.89
CA SER A 76 -11.82 -14.56 10.92
C SER A 76 -10.74 -15.07 11.86
N SER A 77 -9.95 -14.15 12.42
CA SER A 77 -9.03 -14.42 13.54
C SER A 77 -9.76 -14.77 14.84
N ASN A 78 -11.06 -14.45 14.93
CA ASN A 78 -11.91 -14.66 16.10
C ASN A 78 -11.43 -13.87 17.33
N THR A 79 -10.97 -12.64 17.09
CA THR A 79 -10.39 -11.75 18.11
C THR A 79 -11.25 -10.53 18.42
N TYR A 80 -12.55 -10.58 18.06
CA TYR A 80 -13.49 -9.51 18.36
C TYR A 80 -13.49 -9.20 19.88
N ASN A 81 -13.41 -7.91 20.21
CA ASN A 81 -13.37 -7.37 21.57
C ASN A 81 -12.24 -7.90 22.47
N GLN A 82 -11.16 -8.47 21.92
CA GLN A 82 -9.99 -8.92 22.70
C GLN A 82 -8.95 -7.82 22.97
N GLY A 83 -9.20 -6.62 22.45
CA GLY A 83 -8.37 -5.43 22.62
C GLY A 83 -9.12 -4.16 22.22
N ASN A 84 -8.39 -3.06 22.14
CA ASN A 84 -8.87 -1.78 21.59
C ASN A 84 -7.83 -1.22 20.62
N SER A 85 -8.27 -0.35 19.69
CA SER A 85 -7.39 0.35 18.74
C SER A 85 -6.41 -0.58 18.01
N CYS A 86 -6.87 -1.76 17.62
CA CYS A 86 -5.98 -2.79 17.10
C CYS A 86 -5.44 -2.48 15.71
N THR A 87 -4.26 -3.02 15.45
CA THR A 87 -3.55 -2.93 14.17
C THR A 87 -3.05 -4.31 13.76
N LEU A 88 -3.03 -4.57 12.45
CA LEU A 88 -2.39 -5.74 11.86
C LEU A 88 -1.02 -5.33 11.33
N ARG A 89 0.04 -6.03 11.73
CA ARG A 89 1.40 -5.74 11.31
C ARG A 89 2.03 -6.96 10.66
N MET A 90 2.52 -6.78 9.43
CA MET A 90 3.41 -7.77 8.81
C MET A 90 4.82 -7.48 9.31
N GLN A 91 5.37 -8.33 10.16
CA GLN A 91 6.67 -8.11 10.77
C GLN A 91 7.81 -8.51 9.83
N THR A 92 9.00 -7.94 10.06
CA THR A 92 10.22 -8.23 9.28
C THR A 92 10.80 -9.61 9.55
N ASP A 93 10.31 -10.33 10.55
CA ASP A 93 10.67 -11.73 10.80
C ASP A 93 9.71 -12.73 10.10
N GLY A 94 8.71 -12.24 9.36
CA GLY A 94 7.74 -13.08 8.66
C GLY A 94 6.53 -13.48 9.50
N ASN A 95 6.36 -12.93 10.69
CA ASN A 95 5.17 -13.12 11.51
C ASN A 95 4.11 -12.05 11.19
N LEU A 96 2.85 -12.46 11.04
CA LEU A 96 1.72 -11.54 10.92
C LEU A 96 1.02 -11.47 12.28
N VAL A 97 0.94 -10.28 12.87
CA VAL A 97 0.49 -10.11 14.25
C VAL A 97 -0.57 -9.02 14.35
N ILE A 98 -1.64 -9.30 15.09
CA ILE A 98 -2.58 -8.27 15.57
C ILE A 98 -2.07 -7.75 16.90
N TYR A 99 -1.85 -6.45 17.01
CA TYR A 99 -1.53 -5.76 18.26
C TYR A 99 -2.71 -4.90 18.70
N ASP A 100 -2.95 -4.81 20.01
CA ASP A 100 -3.83 -3.80 20.58
C ASP A 100 -3.13 -2.43 20.72
N GLY A 101 -3.88 -1.41 21.12
CA GLY A 101 -3.37 -0.05 21.32
C GLY A 101 -2.30 0.08 22.42
N SER A 102 -2.14 -0.94 23.27
CA SER A 102 -1.06 -1.03 24.27
C SER A 102 0.15 -1.83 23.76
N ASN A 103 0.18 -2.13 22.46
CA ASN A 103 1.21 -2.93 21.81
C ASN A 103 1.34 -4.37 22.36
N ARG A 104 0.24 -4.92 22.91
CA ARG A 104 0.15 -6.32 23.32
C ARG A 104 -0.34 -7.17 22.13
N PRO A 105 0.31 -8.32 21.84
CA PRO A 105 -0.16 -9.20 20.78
C PRO A 105 -1.51 -9.82 21.18
N VAL A 106 -2.48 -9.72 20.28
CA VAL A 106 -3.83 -10.31 20.42
C VAL A 106 -3.91 -11.62 19.65
N TRP A 107 -3.25 -11.70 18.49
CA TRP A 107 -3.18 -12.91 17.66
C TRP A 107 -1.92 -12.90 16.80
N ALA A 108 -1.42 -14.07 16.43
CA ALA A 108 -0.31 -14.21 15.51
C ALA A 108 -0.50 -15.41 14.58
N SER A 109 0.05 -15.31 13.36
CA SER A 109 0.15 -16.44 12.44
C SER A 109 1.14 -17.51 12.91
N ASN A 110 2.02 -17.17 13.86
CA ASN A 110 3.08 -18.03 14.39
C ASN A 110 4.05 -18.51 13.29
N THR A 111 4.38 -17.60 12.37
CA THR A 111 5.24 -17.86 11.20
C THR A 111 6.59 -17.16 11.30
N SER A 112 6.99 -16.72 12.50
CA SER A 112 8.29 -16.07 12.74
C SER A 112 9.44 -16.95 12.26
N ARG A 113 10.38 -16.33 11.56
CA ARG A 113 11.59 -16.89 10.95
C ARG A 113 12.74 -15.90 11.18
N GLN A 114 13.70 -15.88 10.26
CA GLN A 114 14.75 -14.86 10.25
C GLN A 114 14.24 -13.51 9.73
N GLN A 115 14.95 -12.45 10.13
CA GLN A 115 14.72 -11.12 9.58
C GLN A 115 14.90 -11.13 8.05
N GLY A 116 13.98 -10.48 7.34
CA GLY A 116 13.95 -10.45 5.89
C GLY A 116 12.74 -9.69 5.36
N ASN A 117 12.56 -9.79 4.04
CA ASN A 117 11.42 -9.18 3.37
C ASN A 117 10.31 -10.23 3.22
N TYR A 118 9.14 -9.85 3.69
CA TYR A 118 7.94 -10.65 3.61
C TYR A 118 6.81 -9.81 3.05
N VAL A 119 5.79 -10.48 2.52
CA VAL A 119 4.63 -9.83 1.95
C VAL A 119 3.39 -10.67 2.25
N LEU A 120 2.36 -10.02 2.77
CA LEU A 120 1.03 -10.60 2.84
C LEU A 120 0.28 -10.21 1.57
N VAL A 121 -0.29 -11.20 0.87
CA VAL A 121 -1.03 -10.96 -0.38
C VAL A 121 -2.44 -11.54 -0.26
N LEU A 122 -3.44 -10.70 -0.55
CA LEU A 122 -4.79 -11.15 -0.87
C LEU A 122 -4.85 -11.51 -2.37
N GLN A 123 -5.08 -12.78 -2.64
CA GLN A 123 -4.95 -13.37 -3.96
C GLN A 123 -6.29 -13.45 -4.72
N ARG A 124 -6.19 -13.71 -6.03
CA ARG A 124 -7.35 -13.87 -6.93
C ARG A 124 -8.25 -15.05 -6.57
N ASP A 125 -7.72 -16.06 -5.90
CA ASP A 125 -8.43 -17.27 -5.49
C ASP A 125 -9.04 -17.17 -4.09
N ARG A 126 -9.10 -15.96 -3.52
CA ARG A 126 -9.55 -15.65 -2.14
C ARG A 126 -8.60 -16.14 -1.06
N ASN A 127 -7.41 -16.63 -1.40
CA ASN A 127 -6.44 -17.00 -0.40
C ASN A 127 -5.69 -15.76 0.13
N VAL A 128 -5.26 -15.84 1.39
CA VAL A 128 -4.44 -14.82 2.05
C VAL A 128 -3.14 -15.49 2.46
N VAL A 129 -2.05 -15.11 1.80
CA VAL A 129 -0.79 -15.85 1.91
C VAL A 129 0.34 -14.91 2.26
N ILE A 130 1.13 -15.31 3.27
CA ILE A 130 2.42 -14.69 3.57
C ILE A 130 3.46 -15.37 2.70
N TYR A 131 4.18 -14.55 1.96
CA TYR A 131 5.36 -14.97 1.25
C TYR A 131 6.60 -14.25 1.77
N GLY A 132 7.76 -14.84 1.54
CA GLY A 132 9.03 -14.20 1.85
C GLY A 132 10.20 -14.95 1.22
N GLY A 133 11.38 -14.35 1.36
CA GLY A 133 12.62 -14.87 0.79
C GLY A 133 12.67 -14.63 -0.71
N ALA A 134 13.29 -13.51 -1.10
CA ALA A 134 13.24 -13.10 -2.47
C ALA A 134 14.16 -13.95 -3.39
N ILE A 135 13.62 -14.56 -4.46
CA ILE A 135 14.44 -15.32 -5.43
C ILE A 135 15.27 -14.38 -6.32
N TRP A 136 14.66 -13.34 -6.90
CA TRP A 136 15.33 -12.46 -7.86
C TRP A 136 14.75 -11.04 -7.83
N GLY A 137 15.61 -10.03 -7.73
CA GLY A 137 15.21 -8.64 -7.90
C GLY A 137 16.16 -7.93 -8.84
N ALA A 138 15.65 -6.97 -9.62
CA ALA A 138 16.46 -6.15 -10.52
C ALA A 138 17.48 -5.25 -9.80
N GLY A 139 17.43 -5.15 -8.46
CA GLY A 139 18.35 -4.33 -7.66
C GLY A 139 18.13 -2.82 -7.81
N SER A 140 17.04 -2.39 -8.45
CA SER A 140 16.73 -1.00 -8.78
C SER A 140 15.98 -0.25 -7.67
N ASN A 141 16.08 -0.70 -6.42
CA ASN A 141 15.33 -0.08 -5.32
C ASN A 141 15.83 1.35 -5.12
N ALA A 142 15.03 2.34 -5.52
CA ALA A 142 15.16 3.69 -5.00
C ALA A 142 14.78 3.61 -3.51
N VAL A 143 15.67 4.12 -2.65
CA VAL A 143 15.59 4.09 -1.17
C VAL A 143 14.14 3.97 -0.67
N GLY A 144 13.79 2.84 -0.05
CA GLY A 144 12.58 2.70 0.77
C GLY A 144 11.43 1.81 0.25
N THR A 145 11.54 1.16 -0.91
CA THR A 145 10.52 0.17 -1.34
C THR A 145 11.12 -1.22 -1.41
N ALA A 146 10.71 -2.11 -0.51
CA ALA A 146 11.17 -3.49 -0.49
C ALA A 146 10.46 -4.31 -1.58
N PRO A 147 11.18 -5.04 -2.46
CA PRO A 147 10.55 -5.87 -3.47
C PRO A 147 10.03 -7.21 -2.91
N VAL A 148 8.91 -7.69 -3.47
CA VAL A 148 8.30 -9.03 -3.23
C VAL A 148 9.07 -10.10 -3.99
N ILE A 149 9.57 -11.19 -3.38
CA ILE A 149 9.69 -12.51 -4.08
C ILE A 149 9.61 -13.70 -3.07
N ILE A 150 9.26 -14.89 -3.59
CA ILE A 150 8.95 -16.19 -2.95
C ILE A 150 9.75 -17.34 -3.60
N SER A 151 10.45 -18.22 -2.86
CA SER A 151 10.26 -19.69 -2.95
C SER A 151 10.93 -20.47 -1.83
N GLY A 152 10.25 -21.52 -1.38
CA GLY A 152 10.77 -22.57 -0.52
C GLY A 152 11.52 -23.67 -1.28
N ASN A 153 12.59 -24.10 -0.61
CA ASN A 153 13.40 -25.31 -0.72
C ASN A 153 14.09 -25.68 -2.05
N SER A 154 15.43 -25.67 -1.97
CA SER A 154 16.39 -26.25 -2.90
C SER A 154 16.20 -27.77 -3.06
N THR A 155 16.28 -28.29 -4.29
CA THR A 155 16.96 -29.56 -4.65
C THR A 155 16.90 -29.83 -6.17
N GLN A 156 17.79 -29.20 -6.95
CA GLN A 156 18.50 -29.77 -8.12
C GLN A 156 19.20 -28.67 -8.93
N PRO A 157 20.40 -28.91 -9.49
CA PRO A 157 21.11 -27.93 -10.30
C PRO A 157 20.50 -27.85 -11.71
N ALA A 158 20.00 -26.68 -12.10
CA ALA A 158 19.58 -26.43 -13.46
C ALA A 158 20.78 -25.93 -14.29
N VAL A 159 21.27 -26.81 -15.16
CA VAL A 159 22.13 -26.52 -16.31
C VAL A 159 21.22 -26.24 -17.52
N VAL A 160 21.36 -25.09 -18.19
CA VAL A 160 21.08 -24.80 -19.62
C VAL A 160 21.74 -23.43 -19.90
N ALA A 161 22.85 -23.26 -20.64
CA ALA A 161 23.19 -23.51 -22.06
C ALA A 161 22.67 -22.44 -23.05
N GLY A 162 23.63 -21.78 -23.74
CA GLY A 162 23.49 -20.95 -24.95
C GLY A 162 23.35 -19.44 -24.70
N ASP A 163 24.08 -18.51 -25.31
CA ASP A 163 25.14 -18.54 -26.32
C ASP A 163 25.98 -17.26 -26.14
N GLY A 164 27.30 -17.38 -26.23
CA GLY A 164 28.22 -16.26 -26.15
C GLY A 164 29.51 -16.60 -26.88
N ILE A 165 29.44 -16.66 -28.21
CA ILE A 165 30.59 -16.77 -29.10
C ILE A 165 31.48 -15.53 -28.91
N THR A 166 32.66 -15.70 -28.33
CA THR A 166 33.79 -14.77 -28.53
C THR A 166 34.76 -15.39 -29.52
N MET A 167 34.71 -14.89 -30.75
CA MET A 167 35.79 -15.07 -31.72
C MET A 167 37.03 -14.31 -31.21
N VAL A 168 38.06 -15.04 -30.80
CA VAL A 168 39.43 -14.52 -30.75
C VAL A 168 40.18 -15.16 -31.92
N THR A 169 40.46 -14.37 -32.94
CA THR A 169 41.33 -14.71 -34.07
C THR A 169 42.80 -14.81 -33.62
N GLY A 170 43.49 -15.86 -34.07
CA GLY A 170 44.94 -16.11 -33.87
C GLY A 170 45.85 -15.01 -34.40
N LYS A 171 47.16 -14.99 -34.11
CA LYS A 171 48.15 -16.08 -33.99
C LYS A 171 48.88 -16.09 -32.64
#